data_AF-A0A0F9MCH5-F1
#
_entry.id   AF-A0A0F9MCH5-F1
#
_cell.length_a   1.000
_cell.length_b   1.000
_cell.length_c   1.000
_cell.angle_alpha   90.00
_cell.angle_beta   90.00
_cell.angle_gamma   90.00
#
_symmetry.space_group_name_H-M   'P 1'
#
loop_
_entity.id
_entity.type
_entity.pdbx_description
1 polymer ?
#
loop_
_entity_poly.entity_id
_entity_poly.type
_entity_poly.pdbx_seq_one_letter_code
_entity_poly.pdbx_strand_id
1 'polypeptide(L)'
;MTYQPQHFAPGESPSTKPGGIIMVYGHPGVGKTQFCVKTEDVADTLFFANFDRDASHIIKKYTGQGGVYYDQFTALTQPQAKGVLEKLEGMRNAAIAKGSSVFVMDNAAAAADIVALGLYDPKKFGALAYGGVNTWWRDFLLPLERAGIWCLLTAPSREIWAELKSTGLYGSDGWKHLDYHIMSELWLFTTRPLGAKNEPKSQGTAGELELPADYPALEYKGQIMLAKKRPAVQGMIMKNPSLRGVLRAMKEVD
;
A
#
# COMPACT_ATOMS: atom_id res chain seq x y z
N MET A 1 9.22 -34.54 -12.19
CA MET A 1 9.51 -33.91 -13.51
C MET A 1 10.96 -33.45 -13.50
N THR A 2 11.73 -33.78 -14.53
CA THR A 2 13.08 -33.24 -14.71
C THR A 2 12.98 -31.78 -15.14
N TYR A 3 13.66 -30.88 -14.44
CA TYR A 3 13.69 -29.45 -14.79
C TYR A 3 14.28 -29.25 -16.18
N GLN A 4 13.61 -28.44 -17.01
CA GLN A 4 14.13 -27.96 -18.28
C GLN A 4 14.06 -26.43 -18.32
N PRO A 5 15.18 -25.72 -18.56
CA PRO A 5 15.17 -24.28 -18.68
C PRO A 5 14.46 -23.84 -19.97
N GLN A 6 13.73 -22.72 -19.92
CA GLN A 6 13.22 -22.06 -21.13
C GLN A 6 14.32 -21.24 -21.78
N HIS A 7 14.47 -21.36 -23.10
CA HIS A 7 15.39 -20.59 -23.91
C HIS A 7 14.63 -19.48 -24.65
N PHE A 8 15.17 -18.26 -24.65
CA PHE A 8 14.65 -17.11 -25.38
C PHE A 8 15.74 -16.62 -26.34
N ALA A 9 15.39 -16.36 -27.61
CA ALA A 9 16.35 -15.81 -28.55
C ALA A 9 16.77 -14.37 -28.17
N PRO A 10 17.92 -13.86 -28.64
CA PRO A 10 18.27 -12.45 -28.46
C PRO A 10 17.15 -11.53 -28.96
N GLY A 11 16.67 -10.63 -28.09
CA GLY A 11 15.55 -9.74 -28.37
C GLY A 11 14.17 -10.30 -28.00
N GLU A 12 14.08 -11.58 -27.66
CA GLU A 12 12.89 -12.18 -27.05
C GLU A 12 12.98 -12.11 -25.53
N SER A 13 11.82 -12.07 -24.88
CA SER A 13 11.72 -12.12 -23.43
C SER A 13 10.54 -13.00 -23.03
N PRO A 14 10.55 -13.56 -21.80
CA PRO A 14 9.36 -14.16 -21.23
C PRO A 14 8.18 -13.17 -21.31
N SER A 15 6.97 -13.68 -21.47
CA SER A 15 5.77 -12.84 -21.41
C SER A 15 5.73 -12.08 -20.09
N THR A 16 5.44 -10.78 -20.16
CA THR A 16 5.26 -9.95 -18.97
C THR A 16 3.97 -10.39 -18.27
N LYS A 17 4.08 -10.69 -16.99
CA LYS A 17 2.90 -10.83 -16.13
C LYS A 17 2.56 -9.46 -15.57
N PRO A 18 1.31 -8.99 -15.68
CA PRO A 18 0.89 -7.77 -14.99
C PRO A 18 1.02 -8.00 -13.49
N GLY A 19 1.68 -7.11 -12.77
CA GLY A 19 1.97 -7.26 -11.34
C GLY A 19 3.08 -6.31 -10.89
N GLY A 20 3.10 -6.01 -9.60
CA GLY A 20 4.07 -5.07 -9.06
C GLY A 20 3.67 -4.50 -7.72
N ILE A 21 4.63 -3.83 -7.08
CA ILE A 21 4.47 -3.21 -5.77
C ILE A 21 4.27 -1.70 -5.94
N ILE A 22 3.16 -1.17 -5.45
CA ILE A 22 2.80 0.25 -5.52
C ILE A 22 2.67 0.80 -4.12
N MET A 23 3.40 1.88 -3.84
CA MET A 23 3.26 2.65 -2.61
C MET A 23 2.19 3.73 -2.79
N VAL A 24 1.20 3.73 -1.90
CA VAL A 24 0.08 4.67 -1.89
C VAL A 24 0.17 5.52 -0.62
N TYR A 25 0.59 6.77 -0.75
CA TYR A 25 0.94 7.59 0.41
C TYR A 25 0.33 8.98 0.37
N GLY A 26 0.24 9.62 1.54
CA GLY A 26 -0.39 10.93 1.69
C GLY A 26 -0.84 11.18 3.14
N HIS A 27 -1.29 12.41 3.41
CA HIS A 27 -1.70 12.82 4.76
C HIS A 27 -2.84 11.93 5.34
N PRO A 28 -3.03 11.92 6.67
CA PRO A 28 -4.19 11.28 7.28
C PRO A 28 -5.51 11.77 6.68
N GLY A 29 -6.46 10.86 6.47
CA GLY A 29 -7.81 11.21 5.99
C GLY A 29 -7.94 11.52 4.49
N VAL A 30 -6.87 11.44 3.68
CA VAL A 30 -6.94 11.75 2.24
C VAL A 30 -7.60 10.65 1.39
N GLY A 31 -7.90 9.47 1.95
CA GLY A 31 -8.59 8.39 1.23
C GLY A 31 -7.72 7.23 0.73
N LYS A 32 -6.54 6.99 1.32
CA LYS A 32 -5.63 5.88 0.95
C LYS A 32 -6.31 4.51 0.99
N THR A 33 -6.94 4.16 2.12
CA THR A 33 -7.68 2.90 2.26
C THR A 33 -8.80 2.78 1.23
N GLN A 34 -9.49 3.89 0.95
CA GLN A 34 -10.56 3.91 -0.07
C GLN A 34 -10.02 3.68 -1.49
N PHE A 35 -8.83 4.18 -1.81
CA PHE A 35 -8.14 3.86 -3.06
C PHE A 35 -7.84 2.36 -3.15
N CYS A 36 -7.29 1.78 -2.07
CA CYS A 36 -6.89 0.37 -2.04
C CYS A 36 -8.06 -0.62 -1.99
N VAL A 37 -9.27 -0.20 -1.61
CA VAL A 37 -10.47 -1.03 -1.70
C VAL A 37 -11.10 -0.95 -3.11
N LYS A 38 -10.94 0.15 -3.85
CA LYS A 38 -11.54 0.30 -5.19
C LYS A 38 -10.64 -0.27 -6.28
N THR A 39 -10.59 -1.60 -6.36
CA THR A 39 -9.66 -2.33 -7.23
C THR A 39 -10.34 -3.39 -8.09
N GLU A 40 -11.67 -3.49 -8.04
CA GLU A 40 -12.48 -4.45 -8.77
C GLU A 40 -12.31 -4.34 -10.30
N ASP A 41 -11.90 -3.16 -10.79
CA ASP A 41 -11.63 -2.90 -12.19
C ASP A 41 -10.27 -3.43 -12.67
N VAL A 42 -9.47 -3.98 -11.74
CA VAL A 42 -8.17 -4.62 -11.98
C VAL A 42 -8.20 -6.11 -11.61
N ALA A 43 -8.80 -6.47 -10.47
CA ALA A 43 -9.00 -7.86 -10.09
C ALA A 43 -10.26 -8.03 -9.22
N ASP A 44 -10.98 -9.13 -9.42
CA ASP A 44 -12.24 -9.39 -8.72
C ASP A 44 -12.07 -9.77 -7.24
N THR A 45 -10.88 -10.22 -6.84
CA THR A 45 -10.57 -10.63 -5.46
C THR A 45 -9.59 -9.68 -4.79
N LEU A 46 -9.91 -9.28 -3.55
CA LEU A 46 -9.06 -8.42 -2.72
C LEU A 46 -8.57 -9.18 -1.48
N PHE A 47 -7.26 -9.18 -1.24
CA PHE A 47 -6.65 -9.60 0.02
C PHE A 47 -6.23 -8.33 0.78
N PHE A 48 -6.83 -8.10 1.94
CA PHE A 48 -6.66 -6.88 2.72
C PHE A 48 -6.06 -7.17 4.10
N ALA A 49 -4.75 -6.98 4.24
CA ALA A 49 -4.05 -7.06 5.51
C ALA A 49 -4.04 -5.70 6.21
N ASN A 50 -4.83 -5.58 7.28
CA ASN A 50 -5.02 -4.34 8.03
C ASN A 50 -4.13 -4.29 9.28
N PHE A 51 -3.34 -3.24 9.41
CA PHE A 51 -2.46 -2.93 10.54
C PHE A 51 -2.86 -1.62 11.24
N ASP A 52 -3.97 -1.03 10.82
CA ASP A 52 -4.54 0.19 11.38
C ASP A 52 -5.92 -0.11 11.98
N ARG A 53 -6.69 0.94 12.26
CA ARG A 53 -8.08 0.89 12.72
C ARG A 53 -8.95 0.07 11.76
N ASP A 54 -10.06 -0.44 12.29
CA ASP A 54 -11.00 -1.26 11.51
C ASP A 54 -11.45 -0.57 10.21
N ALA A 55 -11.20 -1.26 9.08
CA ALA A 55 -11.52 -0.79 7.74
C ALA A 55 -12.85 -1.34 7.21
N SER A 56 -13.61 -2.11 8.02
CA SER A 56 -14.83 -2.81 7.61
C SER A 56 -15.87 -1.89 6.96
N HIS A 57 -16.00 -0.65 7.46
CA HIS A 57 -16.91 0.36 6.93
C HIS A 57 -16.57 0.85 5.51
N ILE A 58 -15.31 0.69 5.07
CA ILE A 58 -14.84 0.97 3.70
C ILE A 58 -14.95 -0.30 2.87
N ILE A 59 -14.50 -1.44 3.43
CA ILE A 59 -14.50 -2.75 2.78
C ILE A 59 -15.90 -3.18 2.34
N LYS A 60 -16.96 -2.85 3.11
CA LYS A 60 -18.35 -3.14 2.72
C LYS A 60 -18.80 -2.50 1.40
N LYS A 61 -18.02 -1.54 0.88
CA LYS A 61 -18.26 -0.87 -0.41
C LYS A 61 -17.56 -1.57 -1.58
N TYR A 62 -16.80 -2.64 -1.32
CA TYR A 62 -16.18 -3.44 -2.35
C TYR A 62 -17.25 -4.16 -3.19
N THR A 63 -17.07 -4.13 -4.52
CA THR A 63 -18.05 -4.63 -5.49
C THR A 63 -17.51 -5.78 -6.35
N GLY A 64 -16.24 -6.16 -6.19
CA GLY A 64 -15.62 -7.26 -6.94
C GLY A 64 -16.24 -8.62 -6.59
N GLN A 65 -16.50 -9.43 -7.61
CA GLN A 65 -17.24 -10.70 -7.46
C GLN A 65 -16.48 -11.77 -6.68
N GLY A 66 -15.15 -11.67 -6.62
CA GLY A 66 -14.29 -12.58 -5.88
C GLY A 66 -14.27 -12.33 -4.37
N GLY A 67 -14.87 -11.23 -3.91
CA GLY A 67 -14.97 -10.86 -2.51
C GLY A 67 -13.67 -10.34 -1.90
N VAL A 68 -13.69 -10.17 -0.57
CA VAL A 68 -12.56 -9.67 0.22
C VAL A 68 -12.15 -10.68 1.27
N TYR A 69 -10.87 -11.04 1.28
CA TYR A 69 -10.22 -11.72 2.39
C TYR A 69 -9.59 -10.66 3.27
N TYR A 70 -10.15 -10.45 4.47
CA TYR A 70 -9.73 -9.39 5.38
C TYR A 70 -9.22 -9.99 6.69
N ASP A 71 -8.10 -9.46 7.17
CA ASP A 71 -7.61 -9.74 8.51
C ASP A 71 -6.98 -8.50 9.12
N GLN A 72 -7.13 -8.38 10.43
CA GLN A 72 -6.48 -7.34 11.22
C GLN A 72 -5.28 -7.92 11.98
N PHE A 73 -4.17 -7.20 11.95
CA PHE A 73 -2.88 -7.59 12.46
C PHE A 73 -2.38 -6.58 13.48
N THR A 74 -2.03 -7.08 14.66
CA THR A 74 -1.40 -6.29 15.73
C THR A 74 -0.47 -7.19 16.52
N ALA A 75 0.62 -6.63 17.03
CA ALA A 75 1.55 -7.33 17.89
C ALA A 75 2.19 -6.34 18.87
N LEU A 76 2.28 -6.75 20.14
CA LEU A 76 2.93 -5.99 21.20
C LEU A 76 4.20 -6.69 21.72
N THR A 77 4.36 -7.97 21.40
CA THR A 77 5.51 -8.77 21.82
C THR A 77 6.13 -9.49 20.63
N GLN A 78 7.41 -9.85 20.73
CA GLN A 78 8.10 -10.58 19.67
C GLN A 78 7.44 -11.93 19.31
N PRO A 79 6.95 -12.77 20.26
CA PRO A 79 6.21 -13.98 19.92
C PRO A 79 4.93 -13.70 19.13
N GLN A 80 4.17 -12.66 19.50
CA GLN A 80 2.98 -12.25 18.75
C GLN A 80 3.34 -11.78 17.34
N ALA A 81 4.41 -10.99 17.21
CA ALA A 81 4.89 -10.53 15.92
C ALA A 81 5.23 -11.71 15.00
N LYS A 82 5.93 -12.72 15.50
CA LYS A 82 6.23 -13.94 14.72
C LYS A 82 4.96 -14.66 14.26
N GLY A 83 3.95 -14.81 15.12
CA GLY A 83 2.66 -15.37 14.74
C GLY A 83 1.91 -14.54 13.68
N VAL A 84 2.02 -13.20 13.76
CA VAL A 84 1.50 -12.29 12.72
C VAL A 84 2.22 -12.52 11.38
N LEU A 85 3.54 -12.65 11.37
CA LEU A 85 4.32 -12.90 10.15
C LEU A 85 3.93 -14.23 9.49
N GLU A 86 3.76 -15.29 10.26
CA GLU A 86 3.28 -16.59 9.77
C GLU A 86 1.88 -16.49 9.13
N LYS A 87 0.97 -15.75 9.79
CA LYS A 87 -0.38 -15.52 9.28
C LYS A 87 -0.38 -14.67 7.99
N LEU A 88 0.48 -13.65 7.91
CA LEU A 88 0.66 -12.85 6.70
C LEU A 88 1.20 -13.69 5.55
N GLU A 89 2.17 -14.56 5.80
CA GLU A 89 2.68 -15.49 4.79
C GLU A 89 1.61 -16.46 4.31
N GLY A 90 0.75 -16.95 5.22
CA GLY A 90 -0.43 -17.73 4.88
C GLY A 90 -1.39 -16.97 3.96
N MET A 91 -1.68 -15.71 4.28
CA MET A 91 -2.52 -14.83 3.46
C MET A 91 -1.91 -14.54 2.09
N ARG A 92 -0.60 -14.28 2.01
CA ARG A 92 0.16 -14.13 0.76
C ARG A 92 0.06 -15.39 -0.10
N ASN A 93 0.27 -16.56 0.50
CA ASN A 93 0.18 -17.83 -0.21
C ASN A 93 -1.23 -18.09 -0.74
N ALA A 94 -2.26 -17.75 0.04
CA ALA A 94 -3.65 -17.83 -0.40
C ALA A 94 -3.93 -16.89 -1.59
N ALA A 95 -3.38 -15.68 -1.58
CA ALA A 95 -3.49 -14.75 -2.71
C ALA A 95 -2.81 -15.30 -3.98
N ILE A 96 -1.59 -15.83 -3.84
CA ILE A 96 -0.86 -16.47 -4.94
C ILE A 96 -1.63 -17.67 -5.50
N ALA A 97 -2.21 -18.50 -4.63
CA ALA A 97 -3.01 -19.66 -5.04
C ALA A 97 -4.32 -19.27 -5.73
N LYS A 98 -4.94 -18.15 -5.31
CA LYS A 98 -6.14 -17.60 -5.94
C LYS A 98 -5.87 -17.08 -7.36
N GLY A 99 -4.67 -16.55 -7.61
CA GLY A 99 -4.29 -15.94 -8.88
C GLY A 99 -4.72 -14.48 -8.95
N SER A 100 -5.43 -14.07 -10.01
CA SER A 100 -5.83 -12.69 -10.31
C SER A 100 -6.48 -12.00 -9.10
N SER A 101 -5.67 -11.26 -8.35
CA SER A 101 -6.05 -10.60 -7.10
C SER A 101 -5.22 -9.34 -6.88
N VAL A 102 -5.72 -8.48 -6.00
CA VAL A 102 -4.97 -7.36 -5.43
C VAL A 102 -4.67 -7.68 -3.98
N PHE A 103 -3.43 -7.43 -3.55
CA PHE A 103 -3.00 -7.58 -2.17
C PHE A 103 -2.76 -6.19 -1.57
N VAL A 104 -3.28 -5.92 -0.38
CA VAL A 104 -3.16 -4.63 0.30
C VAL A 104 -2.52 -4.85 1.67
N MET A 105 -1.51 -4.04 1.98
CA MET A 105 -0.99 -3.86 3.34
C MET A 105 -1.30 -2.43 3.78
N ASP A 106 -2.31 -2.28 4.64
CA ASP A 106 -2.79 -0.98 5.12
C ASP A 106 -2.74 -0.97 6.65
N ASN A 107 -1.79 -0.35 7.35
CA ASN A 107 -0.74 0.57 6.94
C ASN A 107 0.63 -0.12 6.94
N ALA A 108 1.37 -0.01 5.82
CA ALA A 108 2.69 -0.64 5.67
C ALA A 108 3.73 -0.13 6.69
N ALA A 109 3.52 1.07 7.25
CA ALA A 109 4.28 1.59 8.38
C ALA A 109 4.20 0.70 9.61
N ALA A 110 2.97 0.45 10.07
CA ALA A 110 2.72 -0.39 11.22
C ALA A 110 3.12 -1.85 10.93
N ALA A 111 2.95 -2.30 9.68
CA ALA A 111 3.48 -3.60 9.27
C ALA A 111 5.01 -3.68 9.44
N ALA A 112 5.76 -2.66 9.02
CA ALA A 112 7.22 -2.61 9.17
C ALA A 112 7.65 -2.68 10.63
N ASP A 113 6.92 -2.03 11.54
CA ASP A 113 7.19 -2.09 12.97
C ASP A 113 6.97 -3.51 13.54
N ILE A 114 5.93 -4.22 13.09
CA ILE A 114 5.70 -5.62 13.47
C ILE A 114 6.80 -6.54 12.92
N VAL A 115 7.21 -6.35 11.66
CA VAL A 115 8.30 -7.15 11.06
C VAL A 115 9.60 -6.93 11.82
N ALA A 116 9.92 -5.68 12.17
CA ALA A 116 11.07 -5.34 13.00
C ALA A 116 10.97 -5.99 14.38
N LEU A 117 9.82 -5.89 15.06
CA LEU A 117 9.60 -6.53 16.36
C LEU A 117 9.82 -8.05 16.32
N GLY A 118 9.42 -8.70 15.23
CA GLY A 118 9.56 -10.15 15.06
C GLY A 118 10.98 -10.61 14.73
N LEU A 119 11.71 -9.85 13.90
CA LEU A 119 12.92 -10.32 13.19
C LEU A 119 14.18 -9.49 13.41
N TYR A 120 14.09 -8.33 14.07
CA TYR A 120 15.27 -7.55 14.42
C TYR A 120 16.15 -8.30 15.42
N ASP A 121 17.46 -8.36 15.13
CA ASP A 121 18.44 -9.05 15.98
C ASP A 121 19.22 -8.03 16.82
N PRO A 122 18.88 -7.83 18.11
CA PRO A 122 19.55 -6.85 18.96
C PRO A 122 21.00 -7.22 19.29
N LYS A 123 21.46 -8.43 18.96
CA LYS A 123 22.83 -8.88 19.19
C LYS A 123 23.79 -8.47 18.06
N LYS A 124 23.27 -7.94 16.96
CA LYS A 124 24.07 -7.50 15.79
C LYS A 124 24.14 -5.97 15.73
N PHE A 125 25.15 -5.47 15.05
CA PHE A 125 25.36 -4.02 14.89
C PHE A 125 24.84 -3.51 13.54
N GLY A 126 24.16 -2.36 13.56
CA GLY A 126 23.75 -1.63 12.37
C GLY A 126 22.94 -2.46 11.38
N ALA A 127 23.29 -2.37 10.10
CA ALA A 127 22.57 -3.05 9.00
C ALA A 127 22.47 -4.59 9.17
N LEU A 128 23.40 -5.22 9.90
CA LEU A 128 23.37 -6.67 10.13
C LEU A 128 22.20 -7.09 11.04
N ALA A 129 21.73 -6.20 11.93
CA ALA A 129 20.57 -6.43 12.78
C ALA A 129 19.25 -6.50 12.00
N TYR A 130 19.21 -5.86 10.83
CA TYR A 130 18.05 -5.83 9.93
C TYR A 130 18.05 -6.95 8.88
N GLY A 131 19.04 -7.86 8.88
CA GLY A 131 19.13 -8.92 7.87
C GLY A 131 17.86 -9.79 7.75
N GLY A 132 17.25 -10.15 8.89
CA GLY A 132 15.99 -10.90 8.93
C GLY A 132 14.80 -10.08 8.41
N VAL A 133 14.68 -8.83 8.85
CA VAL A 133 13.65 -7.87 8.39
C VAL A 133 13.69 -7.69 6.88
N ASN A 134 14.88 -7.46 6.33
CA ASN A 134 15.10 -7.21 4.91
C ASN A 134 14.80 -8.45 4.06
N THR A 135 15.23 -9.61 4.53
CA THR A 135 14.96 -10.89 3.88
C THR A 135 13.46 -11.16 3.84
N TRP A 136 12.76 -10.90 4.94
CA TRP A 136 11.31 -11.08 5.01
C TRP A 136 10.57 -10.19 4.01
N TRP A 137 10.88 -8.89 3.94
CA TRP A 137 10.22 -7.99 2.99
C TRP A 137 10.42 -8.43 1.54
N ARG A 138 11.65 -8.82 1.18
CA ARG A 138 11.96 -9.33 -0.15
C ARG A 138 11.18 -10.61 -0.45
N ASP A 139 11.22 -11.56 0.48
CA ASP A 139 10.62 -12.88 0.32
C ASP A 139 9.08 -12.82 0.44
N PHE A 140 8.54 -11.76 1.02
CA PHE A 140 7.10 -11.48 1.04
C PHE A 140 6.61 -10.84 -0.27
N LEU A 141 7.28 -9.78 -0.73
CA LEU A 141 6.81 -8.95 -1.85
C LEU A 141 7.11 -9.56 -3.23
N LEU A 142 8.32 -10.09 -3.44
CA LEU A 142 8.72 -10.59 -4.77
C LEU A 142 7.86 -11.77 -5.26
N PRO A 143 7.40 -12.70 -4.41
CA PRO A 143 6.48 -13.75 -4.87
C PRO A 143 5.13 -13.21 -5.34
N LEU A 144 4.61 -12.12 -4.77
CA LEU A 144 3.37 -11.48 -5.22
C LEU A 144 3.56 -10.91 -6.64
N GLU A 145 4.64 -10.15 -6.87
CA GLU A 145 4.98 -9.63 -8.19
C GLU A 145 5.15 -10.76 -9.21
N ARG A 146 5.89 -11.82 -8.86
CA ARG A 146 6.09 -12.98 -9.74
C ARG A 146 4.79 -13.74 -10.06
N ALA A 147 3.84 -13.73 -9.14
CA ALA A 147 2.52 -14.31 -9.34
C ALA A 147 1.59 -13.45 -10.21
N GLY A 148 1.99 -12.21 -10.53
CA GLY A 148 1.16 -11.26 -11.25
C GLY A 148 0.12 -10.56 -10.38
N ILE A 149 0.42 -10.40 -9.10
CA ILE A 149 -0.44 -9.72 -8.12
C ILE A 149 0.02 -8.26 -7.98
N TRP A 150 -0.94 -7.34 -7.99
CA TRP A 150 -0.68 -5.95 -7.61
C TRP A 150 -0.72 -5.84 -6.09
N CYS A 151 0.43 -5.50 -5.49
CA CYS A 151 0.55 -5.27 -4.06
C CYS A 151 0.53 -3.77 -3.79
N LEU A 152 -0.45 -3.30 -3.01
CA LEU A 152 -0.59 -1.91 -2.59
C LEU A 152 -0.14 -1.77 -1.14
N LEU A 153 0.85 -0.92 -0.91
CA LEU A 153 1.35 -0.59 0.42
C LEU A 153 0.88 0.82 0.76
N THR A 154 0.07 0.99 1.80
CA THR A 154 -0.32 2.35 2.20
C THR A 154 0.70 2.95 3.18
N ALA A 155 0.89 4.27 3.12
CA ALA A 155 1.79 4.97 4.04
C ALA A 155 1.32 6.40 4.36
N PRO A 156 1.73 6.99 5.49
CA PRO A 156 1.68 8.43 5.70
C PRO A 156 2.52 9.20 4.66
N SER A 157 2.23 10.49 4.50
CA SER A 157 3.02 11.42 3.67
C SER A 157 4.48 11.50 4.14
N ARG A 158 5.44 11.48 3.21
CA ARG A 158 6.90 11.63 3.46
C ARG A 158 7.26 12.83 4.36
N GLU A 159 6.49 13.90 4.34
CA GLU A 159 6.71 15.11 5.15
C GLU A 159 6.38 14.90 6.63
N ILE A 160 5.25 14.27 6.97
CA ILE A 160 4.92 13.86 8.36
C ILE A 160 6.02 12.93 8.92
N TRP A 161 6.61 12.09 8.07
CA TRP A 161 7.73 11.25 8.45
C TRP A 161 9.03 12.02 8.70
N ALA A 162 9.26 13.10 7.95
CA ALA A 162 10.39 13.99 8.18
C ALA A 162 10.20 14.86 9.43
N GLU A 163 8.98 15.22 9.80
CA GLU A 163 8.68 15.97 11.03
C GLU A 163 8.81 15.12 12.30
N LEU A 164 8.53 13.80 12.24
CA LEU A 164 8.87 12.85 13.32
C LEU A 164 10.38 12.77 13.62
N LYS A 165 11.25 13.32 12.76
CA LYS A 165 12.68 13.51 13.07
C LYS A 165 12.90 14.47 14.23
N SER A 166 11.97 15.41 14.49
CA SER A 166 12.07 16.38 15.59
C SER A 166 11.81 15.78 16.97
N THR A 167 11.21 14.59 17.05
CA THR A 167 10.96 13.86 18.31
C THR A 167 12.02 12.80 18.61
N GLY A 168 13.15 12.78 17.89
CA GLY A 168 14.24 11.83 18.14
C GLY A 168 13.93 10.38 17.78
N LEU A 169 12.82 10.11 17.09
CA LEU A 169 12.52 8.81 16.50
C LEU A 169 13.31 8.72 15.19
N TYR A 170 14.43 8.03 15.24
CA TYR A 170 15.19 7.57 14.09
C TYR A 170 14.19 7.02 13.05
N GLY A 171 14.33 7.46 11.79
CA GLY A 171 13.57 6.83 10.70
C GLY A 171 13.78 5.32 10.79
N SER A 172 12.68 4.56 10.86
CA SER A 172 12.73 3.11 10.86
C SER A 172 13.60 2.65 9.68
N ASP A 173 14.83 2.21 9.98
CA ASP A 173 15.82 1.81 8.97
C ASP A 173 15.30 0.66 8.08
N GLY A 174 14.22 -0.01 8.49
CA GLY A 174 13.52 -1.02 7.69
C GLY A 174 12.92 -0.50 6.39
N TRP A 175 12.55 0.79 6.31
CA TRP A 175 11.90 1.36 5.11
C TRP A 175 12.82 1.51 3.90
N LYS A 176 14.12 1.78 4.10
CA LYS A 176 15.09 1.92 3.01
C LYS A 176 15.16 0.68 2.12
N HIS A 177 14.76 -0.47 2.65
CA HIS A 177 14.79 -1.75 1.95
C HIS A 177 13.48 -2.06 1.21
N LEU A 178 12.37 -1.40 1.56
CA LEU A 178 11.12 -1.45 0.80
C LEU A 178 11.25 -0.71 -0.54
N ASP A 179 11.97 0.43 -0.55
CA ASP A 179 12.13 1.29 -1.73
C ASP A 179 12.70 0.57 -2.96
N TYR A 180 13.51 -0.48 -2.74
CA TYR A 180 14.03 -1.29 -3.83
C TYR A 180 12.92 -2.00 -4.61
N HIS A 181 11.92 -2.53 -3.91
CA HIS A 181 10.83 -3.31 -4.47
C HIS A 181 9.67 -2.46 -5.02
N ILE A 182 9.54 -1.20 -4.58
CA ILE A 182 8.48 -0.29 -5.02
C ILE A 182 8.69 0.06 -6.50
N MET A 183 7.72 -0.25 -7.35
CA MET A 183 7.73 0.06 -8.78
C MET A 183 7.14 1.44 -9.08
N SER A 184 6.15 1.84 -8.28
CA SER A 184 5.43 3.10 -8.43
C SER A 184 5.06 3.70 -7.08
N GLU A 185 5.11 5.02 -6.98
CA GLU A 185 4.71 5.78 -5.81
C GLU A 185 3.59 6.74 -6.20
N LEU A 186 2.47 6.69 -5.49
CA LEU A 186 1.30 7.53 -5.69
C LEU A 186 1.06 8.40 -4.47
N TRP A 187 1.23 9.71 -4.62
CA TRP A 187 0.87 10.70 -3.60
C TRP A 187 -0.60 11.09 -3.74
N LEU A 188 -1.42 10.75 -2.75
CA LEU A 188 -2.83 11.10 -2.68
C LEU A 188 -3.04 12.36 -1.86
N PHE A 189 -3.85 13.27 -2.39
CA PHE A 189 -4.16 14.54 -1.75
C PHE A 189 -5.56 15.02 -2.09
N THR A 190 -6.07 15.92 -1.27
CA THR A 190 -7.32 16.63 -1.52
C THR A 190 -7.03 18.12 -1.61
N THR A 191 -7.85 18.89 -2.32
CA THR A 191 -7.77 20.36 -2.37
C THR A 191 -8.21 21.03 -1.05
N ARG A 192 -8.17 20.32 0.08
CA ARG A 192 -8.57 20.88 1.37
C ARG A 192 -7.64 22.06 1.70
N PRO A 193 -8.16 23.28 1.90
CA PRO A 193 -7.34 24.39 2.32
C PRO A 193 -6.70 24.09 3.68
N LEU A 194 -5.38 24.27 3.78
CA LEU A 194 -4.64 24.22 5.04
C LEU A 194 -5.06 25.45 5.88
N GLY A 195 -5.53 25.21 7.12
CA GLY A 195 -6.02 26.27 8.00
C GLY A 195 -7.48 26.68 7.73
N ALA A 196 -8.42 25.75 7.93
CA ALA A 196 -9.85 26.08 7.91
C ALA A 196 -10.15 27.24 8.88
N LYS A 197 -11.06 28.15 8.50
CA LYS A 197 -11.50 29.27 9.34
C LYS A 197 -11.85 28.77 10.76
N ASN A 198 -11.48 29.52 11.79
CA ASN A 198 -11.63 29.16 13.20
C ASN A 198 -13.06 28.77 13.62
N GLU A 199 -14.07 29.16 12.83
CA GLU A 199 -15.48 28.83 13.10
C GLU A 199 -16.19 28.40 11.80
N PRO A 200 -16.68 27.15 11.70
CA PRO A 200 -17.49 26.71 10.58
C PRO A 200 -18.90 27.31 10.68
N LYS A 201 -19.42 27.88 9.59
CA LYS A 201 -20.80 28.34 9.50
C LYS A 201 -21.73 27.18 9.18
N SER A 202 -22.91 27.14 9.78
CA SER A 202 -23.95 26.14 9.55
C SER A 202 -24.92 26.57 8.45
N GLN A 203 -25.38 25.61 7.63
CA GLN A 203 -26.37 25.79 6.55
C GLN A 203 -27.65 24.99 6.78
N GLY A 204 -27.81 24.37 7.95
CA GLY A 204 -29.02 23.62 8.29
C GLY A 204 -28.73 22.36 9.11
N THR A 205 -29.79 21.78 9.66
CA THR A 205 -29.74 20.62 10.55
C THR A 205 -30.09 19.32 9.83
N ALA A 206 -29.24 18.30 9.97
CA ALA A 206 -29.50 16.90 9.68
C ALA A 206 -29.67 16.15 11.01
N GLY A 207 -30.89 16.14 11.56
CA GLY A 207 -31.12 15.69 12.93
C GLY A 207 -30.51 16.66 13.95
N GLU A 208 -29.68 16.15 14.87
CA GLU A 208 -28.93 16.98 15.84
C GLU A 208 -27.60 17.54 15.28
N LEU A 209 -27.28 17.26 14.01
CA LEU A 209 -26.02 17.67 13.40
C LEU A 209 -26.22 18.85 12.47
N GLU A 210 -25.28 19.80 12.46
CA GLU A 210 -25.30 20.96 11.57
C GLU A 210 -24.36 20.76 10.37
N LEU A 211 -24.85 21.02 9.16
CA LEU A 211 -24.09 20.91 7.93
C LEU A 211 -23.28 22.20 7.68
N PRO A 212 -21.98 22.14 7.38
CA PRO A 212 -21.19 23.34 7.12
C PRO A 212 -21.59 24.02 5.79
N ALA A 213 -21.81 25.33 5.83
CA ALA A 213 -22.27 26.15 4.71
C ALA A 213 -21.28 26.32 3.55
N ASP A 214 -19.99 26.30 3.88
CA ASP A 214 -18.90 26.58 2.93
C ASP A 214 -17.92 25.42 2.87
N TYR A 215 -18.41 24.17 2.89
CA TYR A 215 -17.50 23.02 2.77
C TYR A 215 -16.98 22.97 1.32
N PRO A 216 -15.67 23.22 1.08
CA PRO A 216 -15.16 23.22 -0.28
C PRO A 216 -15.35 21.85 -0.91
N ALA A 217 -15.74 21.81 -2.18
CA ALA A 217 -15.76 20.58 -2.95
C ALA A 217 -14.34 19.99 -2.95
N LEU A 218 -14.13 18.94 -2.16
CA LEU A 218 -12.83 18.29 -2.04
C LEU A 218 -12.57 17.54 -3.34
N GLU A 219 -11.62 18.03 -4.13
CA GLU A 219 -11.15 17.30 -5.31
C GLU A 219 -10.16 16.25 -4.85
N TYR A 220 -10.48 14.98 -5.08
CA TYR A 220 -9.59 13.87 -4.79
C TYR A 220 -8.60 13.68 -5.96
N LYS A 221 -7.30 13.83 -5.67
CA LYS A 221 -6.23 13.81 -6.68
C LYS A 221 -5.10 12.89 -6.26
N GLY A 222 -4.39 12.38 -7.27
CA GLY A 222 -3.19 11.57 -7.08
C GLY A 222 -2.07 12.04 -8.00
N GLN A 223 -0.85 12.18 -7.49
CA GLN A 223 0.34 12.47 -8.30
C GLN A 223 1.23 11.23 -8.36
N ILE A 224 1.65 10.85 -9.57
CA ILE A 224 2.63 9.77 -9.75
C ILE A 224 4.01 10.33 -9.41
N MET A 225 4.55 9.96 -8.27
CA MET A 225 5.81 10.48 -7.73
C MET A 225 7.00 9.64 -8.19
N LEU A 226 6.78 8.35 -8.39
CA LEU A 226 7.75 7.42 -8.96
C LEU A 226 7.03 6.49 -9.92
N ALA A 227 7.68 6.18 -11.04
CA ALA A 227 7.28 5.13 -11.96
C ALA A 227 8.54 4.57 -12.63
N LYS A 228 9.07 3.46 -12.10
CA LYS A 228 10.35 2.87 -12.55
C LYS A 228 10.27 2.35 -13.99
N LYS A 229 9.17 1.67 -14.34
CA LYS A 229 8.96 1.11 -15.69
C LYS A 229 8.61 2.16 -16.75
N ARG A 230 8.02 3.29 -16.34
CA ARG A 230 7.63 4.37 -17.24
C ARG A 230 7.92 5.76 -16.65
N PRO A 231 9.18 6.22 -16.67
CA PRO A 231 9.55 7.52 -16.09
C PRO A 231 8.78 8.72 -16.67
N ALA A 232 8.31 8.61 -17.92
CA ALA A 232 7.59 9.67 -18.60
C ALA A 232 6.26 10.11 -17.95
N VAL A 233 5.69 9.30 -17.04
CA VAL A 233 4.46 9.67 -16.30
C VAL A 233 4.72 10.23 -14.90
N GLN A 234 5.99 10.32 -14.48
CA GLN A 234 6.34 10.93 -13.20
C GLN A 234 5.98 12.43 -13.21
N GLY A 235 5.44 12.90 -12.10
CA GLY A 235 4.94 14.26 -11.94
C GLY A 235 3.51 14.47 -12.45
N MET A 236 2.92 13.52 -13.19
CA MET A 236 1.55 13.66 -13.70
C MET A 236 0.52 13.58 -12.56
N ILE A 237 -0.51 14.42 -12.65
CA ILE A 237 -1.61 14.48 -11.68
C ILE A 237 -2.88 13.90 -12.30
N MET A 238 -3.44 12.91 -11.61
CA MET A 238 -4.72 12.30 -11.92
C MET A 238 -5.84 12.96 -11.11
N LYS A 239 -6.94 13.29 -11.79
CA LYS A 239 -8.22 13.61 -11.13
C LYS A 239 -8.94 12.30 -10.84
N ASN A 240 -9.46 12.13 -9.62
CA ASN A 240 -10.12 10.90 -9.17
C ASN A 240 -9.27 9.65 -9.40
N PRO A 241 -8.13 9.51 -8.69
CA PRO A 241 -7.22 8.40 -8.90
C PRO A 241 -7.89 7.05 -8.62
N SER A 242 -7.68 6.09 -9.53
CA SER A 242 -8.03 4.67 -9.37
C SER A 242 -6.82 3.79 -9.71
N LEU A 243 -6.79 2.55 -9.21
CA LEU A 243 -5.70 1.63 -9.52
C LEU A 243 -5.58 1.41 -11.02
N ARG A 244 -6.67 1.08 -11.72
CA ARG A 244 -6.66 0.90 -13.17
C ARG A 244 -6.17 2.13 -13.92
N GLY A 245 -6.55 3.33 -13.48
CA GLY A 245 -6.09 4.57 -14.10
C GLY A 245 -4.58 4.75 -13.97
N VAL A 246 -4.01 4.42 -12.81
CA VAL A 246 -2.55 4.43 -12.56
C VAL A 246 -1.86 3.38 -13.44
N LEU A 247 -2.39 2.15 -13.49
CA LEU A 247 -1.83 1.07 -14.30
C LEU A 247 -1.88 1.39 -15.80
N ARG A 248 -2.98 1.96 -16.29
CA ARG A 248 -3.11 2.41 -17.69
C ARG A 248 -2.12 3.53 -18.01
N ALA A 249 -1.96 4.50 -17.11
CA ALA A 249 -0.93 5.52 -17.25
C ALA A 249 0.48 4.88 -17.33
N MET A 250 0.73 3.79 -16.62
CA MET A 250 2.00 3.07 -16.67
C MET A 250 2.14 2.07 -17.82
N LYS A 251 1.11 1.86 -18.68
CA LYS A 251 1.06 0.81 -19.73
C LYS A 251 1.13 -0.62 -19.18
N GLU A 252 0.58 -0.84 -17.98
CA GLU A 252 0.51 -2.18 -17.38
C GLU A 252 -0.84 -2.87 -17.63
N VAL A 253 -1.85 -2.11 -18.09
CA VAL A 253 -3.18 -2.59 -18.52
C VAL A 253 -3.67 -1.76 -19.71
N ASP A 254 -4.58 -2.32 -20.50
CA ASP A 254 -5.22 -1.68 -21.67
C ASP A 254 -6.28 -0.61 -21.30
#